data_AF-A0A844G860-F1
#
_entry.id   AF-A0A844G860-F1
#
_cell.length_a   1.000
_cell.length_b   1.000
_cell.length_c   1.000
_cell.angle_alpha   90.00
_cell.angle_beta   90.00
_cell.angle_gamma   90.00
#
_symmetry.space_group_name_H-M   'P 1'
#
loop_
_entity.id
_entity.type
_entity.pdbx_description
1 polymer ?
#
loop_
_entity_poly.entity_id
_entity_poly.type
_entity_poly.pdbx_seq_one_letter_code
_entity_poly.pdbx_strand_id
1 'polypeptide(L)'
;MVTPKNRLAEYYKYLGIVYREFFADMENFMRGELGIRVPIGDQNNGGPSNIFPEQVFQYGFFDNHPYWDHPQFPQWVIKNKSMIACGYPNLRVLASYLNVPLFWTESNFVYPNSFRSEEGMIYGAYASYKGLNGIWHFDYSHSRERMFNNTEIDCFDSVNDPVKWLSERMLVLLFRRQDATPGFKRIAVAVKPGTLYNNVPSDVRELALVARAELVIHEGNGRFSPELNPDTVAIYSLDEKLQQRHTSVPIINGDHSESAVEKLQKLLGIQFADGDTLTTLNGEITTDFKTNSARVVTPRHEAFVLPAGEEEKGSFLTVRNGNVFVTAGAAAMDGKPLADSQKVLLMHISDVLARGMTFDSADRTQVTNYVGGKPLGRHAQSTFLLPERAKKLYAIDLDGTRIAEIPLIEQGDSRSFIADTTRYPGHLVFAYELLCE
;
A
#
# COMPACT_ATOMS: atom_id res chain seq x y z
N MET A 1 -39.83 -12.82 -10.82
CA MET A 1 -39.99 -14.18 -10.29
C MET A 1 -38.62 -14.78 -10.01
N VAL A 2 -38.45 -15.39 -8.84
CA VAL A 2 -37.22 -16.12 -8.50
C VAL A 2 -37.24 -17.46 -9.24
N THR A 3 -36.11 -17.80 -9.85
CA THR A 3 -35.85 -19.02 -10.62
C THR A 3 -34.59 -19.69 -10.08
N PRO A 4 -34.35 -20.98 -10.32
CA PRO A 4 -33.10 -21.62 -9.93
C PRO A 4 -31.84 -20.89 -10.45
N LYS A 5 -31.92 -20.32 -11.67
CA LYS A 5 -30.80 -19.62 -12.32
C LYS A 5 -30.47 -18.26 -11.69
N ASN A 6 -31.46 -17.52 -11.18
CA ASN A 6 -31.25 -16.19 -10.58
C ASN A 6 -31.35 -16.17 -9.05
N ARG A 7 -31.67 -17.30 -8.39
CA ARG A 7 -31.89 -17.39 -6.94
C ARG A 7 -30.79 -16.73 -6.12
N LEU A 8 -29.52 -17.00 -6.44
CA LEU A 8 -28.39 -16.44 -5.68
C LEU A 8 -28.29 -14.92 -5.85
N ALA A 9 -28.47 -14.42 -7.08
CA ALA A 9 -28.44 -12.98 -7.35
C ALA A 9 -29.60 -12.25 -6.66
N GLU A 10 -30.82 -12.82 -6.69
CA GLU A 10 -31.98 -12.25 -5.99
C GLU A 10 -31.82 -12.33 -4.46
N TYR A 11 -31.17 -13.39 -3.93
CA TYR A 11 -30.84 -13.49 -2.52
C TYR A 11 -29.88 -12.39 -2.07
N TYR A 12 -28.80 -12.11 -2.81
CA TYR A 12 -27.90 -11.01 -2.49
C TYR A 12 -28.59 -9.64 -2.56
N LYS A 13 -29.44 -9.42 -3.57
CA LYS A 13 -30.25 -8.18 -3.63
C LYS A 13 -31.13 -8.03 -2.39
N TYR A 14 -31.79 -9.11 -1.95
CA TYR A 14 -32.58 -9.11 -0.72
C TYR A 14 -31.71 -8.78 0.51
N LEU A 15 -30.54 -9.39 0.65
CA LEU A 15 -29.60 -9.05 1.73
C LEU A 15 -29.19 -7.58 1.70
N GLY A 16 -28.95 -7.02 0.51
CA GLY A 16 -28.65 -5.60 0.35
C GLY A 16 -29.79 -4.67 0.78
N ILE A 17 -31.04 -5.06 0.52
CA ILE A 17 -32.23 -4.32 1.00
C ILE A 17 -32.31 -4.37 2.52
N VAL A 18 -32.22 -5.57 3.12
CA VAL A 18 -32.29 -5.76 4.58
C VAL A 18 -31.19 -4.96 5.28
N TYR A 19 -29.96 -5.01 4.75
CA TYR A 19 -28.83 -4.27 5.33
C TYR A 19 -29.04 -2.76 5.25
N ARG A 20 -29.54 -2.27 4.12
CA ARG A 20 -29.81 -0.85 3.93
C ARG A 20 -30.86 -0.33 4.91
N GLU A 21 -31.93 -1.10 5.12
CA GLU A 21 -32.96 -0.77 6.11
C GLU A 21 -32.39 -0.73 7.53
N PHE A 22 -31.56 -1.73 7.89
CA PHE A 22 -30.85 -1.75 9.16
C PHE A 22 -29.95 -0.52 9.35
N PHE A 23 -29.10 -0.19 8.36
CA PHE A 23 -28.19 0.95 8.46
C PHE A 23 -28.96 2.27 8.60
N ALA A 24 -30.02 2.47 7.82
CA ALA A 24 -30.84 3.67 7.90
C ALA A 24 -31.52 3.82 9.27
N ASP A 25 -32.01 2.73 9.87
CA ASP A 25 -32.57 2.73 11.23
C ASP A 25 -31.51 3.13 12.28
N MET A 26 -30.33 2.50 12.23
CA MET A 26 -29.20 2.82 13.09
C MET A 26 -28.74 4.27 12.94
N GLU A 27 -28.63 4.78 11.71
CA GLU A 27 -28.25 6.16 11.44
C GLU A 27 -29.31 7.13 11.97
N ASN A 28 -30.60 6.86 11.78
CA ASN A 28 -31.68 7.69 12.30
C ASN A 28 -31.65 7.78 13.83
N PHE A 29 -31.45 6.64 14.51
CA PHE A 29 -31.28 6.62 15.96
C PHE A 29 -30.05 7.43 16.40
N MET A 30 -28.88 7.19 15.78
CA MET A 30 -27.65 7.92 16.09
C MET A 30 -27.78 9.44 15.88
N ARG A 31 -28.41 9.87 14.78
CA ARG A 31 -28.57 11.29 14.47
C ARG A 31 -29.69 11.97 15.25
N GLY A 32 -30.82 11.27 15.42
CA GLY A 32 -32.05 11.80 15.99
C GLY A 32 -32.06 11.77 17.51
N GLU A 33 -31.75 10.62 18.10
CA GLU A 33 -31.84 10.41 19.55
C GLU A 33 -30.51 10.70 20.26
N LEU A 34 -29.39 10.24 19.70
CA LEU A 34 -28.06 10.46 20.31
C LEU A 34 -27.40 11.79 19.89
N GLY A 35 -27.92 12.45 18.85
CA GLY A 35 -27.40 13.74 18.38
C GLY A 35 -26.02 13.67 17.71
N ILE A 36 -25.60 12.51 17.20
CA ILE A 36 -24.31 12.32 16.52
C ILE A 36 -24.25 13.16 15.24
N ARG A 37 -23.17 13.93 15.08
CA ARG A 37 -22.92 14.85 13.94
C ARG A 37 -21.67 14.51 13.12
N VAL A 38 -20.88 13.54 13.54
CA VAL A 38 -19.71 13.08 12.78
C VAL A 38 -20.13 12.19 11.60
N PRO A 39 -19.26 11.98 10.60
CA PRO A 39 -19.49 10.98 9.56
C PRO A 39 -19.71 9.58 10.16
N ILE A 40 -20.66 8.83 9.60
CA ILE A 40 -20.98 7.45 10.01
C ILE A 40 -20.66 6.55 8.83
N GLY A 41 -19.87 5.51 9.06
CA GLY A 41 -19.51 4.50 8.08
C GLY A 41 -19.86 3.11 8.58
N ASP A 42 -19.83 2.13 7.67
CA ASP A 42 -20.13 0.72 7.96
C ASP A 42 -19.50 -0.19 6.90
N GLN A 43 -19.59 -1.51 7.09
CA GLN A 43 -19.10 -2.55 6.17
C GLN A 43 -17.60 -2.43 5.83
N ASN A 44 -16.78 -2.21 6.85
CA ASN A 44 -15.35 -1.96 6.71
C ASN A 44 -14.44 -3.20 6.69
N ASN A 45 -14.91 -4.34 7.22
CA ASN A 45 -14.15 -5.60 7.30
C ASN A 45 -14.73 -6.71 6.41
N GLY A 46 -13.88 -7.58 5.86
CA GLY A 46 -14.25 -8.77 5.07
C GLY A 46 -14.12 -8.60 3.54
N GLY A 47 -13.48 -7.52 3.11
CA GLY A 47 -13.43 -7.07 1.73
C GLY A 47 -14.82 -6.65 1.22
N PRO A 48 -14.91 -6.03 0.04
CA PRO A 48 -16.17 -5.58 -0.57
C PRO A 48 -17.18 -6.68 -0.94
N SER A 49 -17.03 -7.87 -0.38
CA SER A 49 -17.50 -9.14 -0.91
C SER A 49 -19.01 -9.26 -1.04
N ASN A 50 -19.76 -8.47 -0.25
CA ASN A 50 -21.22 -8.40 -0.28
C ASN A 50 -21.76 -6.95 -0.36
N ILE A 51 -20.90 -5.99 -0.71
CA ILE A 51 -21.28 -4.56 -0.75
C ILE A 51 -21.84 -4.22 -2.13
N PHE A 52 -23.01 -3.58 -2.14
CA PHE A 52 -23.52 -2.91 -3.32
C PHE A 52 -22.92 -1.51 -3.41
N PRO A 53 -22.36 -1.11 -4.56
CA PRO A 53 -21.84 0.23 -4.79
C PRO A 53 -22.81 1.35 -4.39
N GLU A 54 -24.12 1.15 -4.60
CA GLU A 54 -25.14 2.13 -4.19
C GLU A 54 -25.27 2.32 -2.67
N GLN A 55 -24.86 1.33 -1.86
CA GLN A 55 -24.90 1.43 -0.40
C GLN A 55 -23.81 2.36 0.12
N VAL A 56 -22.62 2.35 -0.50
CA VAL A 56 -21.50 3.16 -0.03
C VAL A 56 -21.77 4.66 -0.18
N PHE A 57 -22.57 5.07 -1.17
CA PHE A 57 -23.01 6.48 -1.30
C PHE A 57 -23.95 6.94 -0.18
N GLN A 58 -24.46 6.04 0.66
CA GLN A 58 -25.28 6.38 1.83
C GLN A 58 -24.40 6.59 3.07
N TYR A 59 -23.16 6.10 3.06
CA TYR A 59 -22.24 6.28 4.16
C TYR A 59 -21.58 7.66 4.10
N GLY A 60 -21.23 8.21 5.26
CA GLY A 60 -20.46 9.46 5.35
C GLY A 60 -19.01 9.31 4.87
N PHE A 61 -18.52 8.07 4.79
CA PHE A 61 -17.22 7.71 4.23
C PHE A 61 -17.19 6.23 3.86
N PHE A 62 -16.27 5.87 2.96
CA PHE A 62 -15.93 4.49 2.65
C PHE A 62 -14.72 4.08 3.48
N ASP A 63 -14.78 2.89 4.07
CA ASP A 63 -13.70 2.31 4.87
C ASP A 63 -13.42 0.89 4.41
N ASN A 64 -12.16 0.49 4.49
CA ASN A 64 -11.74 -0.86 4.13
C ASN A 64 -10.47 -1.24 4.89
N HIS A 65 -10.32 -2.54 5.17
CA HIS A 65 -9.23 -3.06 5.98
C HIS A 65 -8.22 -3.90 5.18
N PRO A 66 -7.24 -3.30 4.48
CA PRO A 66 -6.31 -4.07 3.66
C PRO A 66 -5.20 -4.70 4.51
N TYR A 67 -5.28 -6.03 4.71
CA TYR A 67 -4.24 -6.84 5.34
C TYR A 67 -3.46 -7.64 4.32
N TRP A 68 -2.14 -7.48 4.26
CA TRP A 68 -1.29 -8.41 3.53
C TRP A 68 -0.87 -9.57 4.41
N ASP A 69 -1.09 -10.76 3.85
CA ASP A 69 -0.73 -12.04 4.44
C ASP A 69 -1.38 -12.36 5.80
N HIS A 70 -2.61 -11.89 6.00
CA HIS A 70 -3.40 -12.13 7.21
C HIS A 70 -3.33 -13.62 7.63
N PRO A 71 -3.04 -13.92 8.92
CA PRO A 71 -2.85 -15.28 9.39
C PRO A 71 -4.17 -16.09 9.34
N GLN A 72 -4.04 -17.40 9.12
CA GLN A 72 -5.12 -18.35 9.37
C GLN A 72 -4.92 -18.98 10.74
N PHE A 73 -5.86 -18.72 11.65
CA PHE A 73 -5.89 -19.28 13.00
C PHE A 73 -6.80 -20.52 13.07
N PRO A 74 -6.56 -21.44 14.02
CA PRO A 74 -5.61 -21.36 15.14
C PRO A 74 -4.16 -21.73 14.81
N GLN A 75 -3.86 -22.28 13.63
CA GLN A 75 -2.53 -22.81 13.29
C GLN A 75 -1.47 -21.75 12.94
N TRP A 76 -1.83 -20.45 12.93
CA TRP A 76 -1.00 -19.32 12.52
C TRP A 76 -0.25 -19.59 11.20
N VAL A 77 -1.04 -19.84 10.16
CA VAL A 77 -0.53 -20.08 8.80
C VAL A 77 -0.53 -18.77 8.02
N ILE A 78 0.58 -18.48 7.36
CA ILE A 78 0.76 -17.35 6.44
C ILE A 78 1.28 -17.86 5.09
N LYS A 79 1.20 -17.04 4.05
CA LYS A 79 1.80 -17.31 2.74
C LYS A 79 3.30 -17.03 2.75
N ASN A 80 3.75 -16.08 3.58
CA ASN A 80 5.10 -15.53 3.65
C ASN A 80 5.63 -15.11 2.27
N LYS A 81 4.84 -14.32 1.54
CA LYS A 81 5.18 -13.82 0.20
C LYS A 81 5.19 -12.30 0.14
N SER A 82 5.96 -11.76 -0.80
CA SER A 82 5.86 -10.37 -1.25
C SER A 82 4.46 -10.08 -1.81
N MET A 83 3.93 -8.89 -1.52
CA MET A 83 2.66 -8.42 -2.11
C MET A 83 2.83 -8.12 -3.60
N ILE A 84 4.01 -7.65 -4.01
CA ILE A 84 4.37 -7.40 -5.41
C ILE A 84 4.33 -8.70 -6.20
N ALA A 85 4.95 -9.76 -5.65
CA ALA A 85 4.96 -11.08 -6.29
C ALA A 85 3.58 -11.73 -6.44
N CYS A 86 2.56 -11.18 -5.78
CA CYS A 86 1.18 -11.61 -5.91
C CYS A 86 0.32 -10.66 -6.76
N GLY A 87 0.92 -9.65 -7.39
CA GLY A 87 0.23 -8.68 -8.24
C GLY A 87 -0.68 -7.72 -7.47
N TYR A 88 -0.29 -7.34 -6.25
CA TYR A 88 -1.02 -6.40 -5.39
C TYR A 88 -2.51 -6.74 -5.18
N PRO A 89 -2.85 -7.97 -4.75
CA PRO A 89 -4.25 -8.43 -4.72
C PRO A 89 -5.12 -7.57 -3.79
N ASN A 90 -4.55 -7.02 -2.72
CA ASN A 90 -5.24 -6.16 -1.76
C ASN A 90 -5.46 -4.74 -2.28
N LEU A 91 -4.67 -4.30 -3.26
CA LEU A 91 -4.86 -2.99 -3.88
C LEU A 91 -6.05 -2.97 -4.84
N ARG A 92 -6.77 -4.08 -5.02
CA ARG A 92 -8.10 -4.08 -5.68
C ARG A 92 -9.11 -3.19 -4.97
N VAL A 93 -8.91 -2.89 -3.69
CA VAL A 93 -9.71 -1.92 -2.91
C VAL A 93 -9.35 -0.47 -3.19
N LEU A 94 -8.34 -0.21 -4.05
CA LEU A 94 -7.99 1.13 -4.51
C LEU A 94 -8.95 1.69 -5.57
N ALA A 95 -9.93 0.91 -6.03
CA ALA A 95 -11.07 1.47 -6.73
C ALA A 95 -12.02 2.06 -5.68
N SER A 96 -11.90 3.36 -5.43
CA SER A 96 -12.67 4.06 -4.41
C SER A 96 -13.96 4.61 -4.99
N TYR A 97 -14.92 4.97 -4.14
CA TYR A 97 -16.13 5.65 -4.60
C TYR A 97 -15.81 7.11 -4.90
N LEU A 98 -16.21 7.59 -6.08
CA LEU A 98 -15.98 8.98 -6.47
C LEU A 98 -16.63 9.93 -5.44
N ASN A 99 -15.91 10.99 -5.05
CA ASN A 99 -16.35 12.02 -4.09
C ASN A 99 -16.78 11.52 -2.69
N VAL A 100 -16.51 10.26 -2.34
CA VAL A 100 -16.72 9.73 -0.99
C VAL A 100 -15.36 9.71 -0.27
N PRO A 101 -15.23 10.28 0.94
CA PRO A 101 -14.00 10.17 1.71
C PRO A 101 -13.61 8.70 1.90
N LEU A 102 -12.35 8.35 1.65
CA LEU A 102 -11.83 6.99 1.80
C LEU A 102 -10.87 6.93 2.98
N PHE A 103 -11.15 6.03 3.91
CA PHE A 103 -10.27 5.71 5.03
C PHE A 103 -9.87 4.24 4.97
N TRP A 104 -8.70 3.94 5.54
CA TRP A 104 -8.35 2.58 5.96
C TRP A 104 -8.16 2.61 7.47
N THR A 105 -9.21 2.29 8.24
CA THR A 105 -9.11 2.32 9.70
C THR A 105 -8.37 1.11 10.28
N GLU A 106 -8.06 0.13 9.46
CA GLU A 106 -7.13 -0.96 9.78
C GLU A 106 -6.31 -1.33 8.55
N SER A 107 -4.99 -1.36 8.65
CA SER A 107 -4.12 -1.88 7.61
C SER A 107 -2.90 -2.52 8.25
N ASN A 108 -2.42 -3.64 7.71
CA ASN A 108 -1.23 -4.29 8.25
C ASN A 108 -0.56 -5.25 7.23
N PHE A 109 0.76 -5.32 7.22
CA PHE A 109 1.50 -6.51 6.77
C PHE A 109 1.99 -7.29 7.99
N VAL A 110 1.39 -8.45 8.24
CA VAL A 110 1.51 -9.12 9.55
C VAL A 110 2.87 -9.78 9.79
N TYR A 111 3.30 -9.84 11.05
CA TYR A 111 4.40 -10.71 11.49
C TYR A 111 3.93 -12.19 11.47
N PRO A 112 4.79 -13.17 11.13
CA PRO A 112 6.21 -13.09 10.81
C PRO A 112 6.52 -13.01 9.30
N ASN A 113 5.66 -12.38 8.50
CA ASN A 113 5.95 -12.23 7.06
C ASN A 113 7.30 -11.50 6.87
N SER A 114 8.20 -12.13 6.13
CA SER A 114 9.58 -11.68 5.90
C SER A 114 9.66 -10.46 4.98
N PHE A 115 8.56 -10.13 4.30
CA PHE A 115 8.38 -9.01 3.38
C PHE A 115 7.56 -7.87 3.99
N ARG A 116 7.26 -7.91 5.31
CA ARG A 116 6.37 -6.91 5.92
C ARG A 116 6.86 -5.46 5.89
N SER A 117 8.16 -5.23 5.63
CA SER A 117 8.67 -3.87 5.41
C SER A 117 8.17 -3.23 4.10
N GLU A 118 7.60 -4.02 3.18
CA GLU A 118 6.93 -3.51 1.97
C GLU A 118 5.75 -2.58 2.29
N GLU A 119 5.09 -2.77 3.45
CA GLU A 119 3.91 -2.01 3.87
C GLU A 119 4.14 -0.51 3.76
N GLY A 120 5.27 -0.04 4.28
CA GLY A 120 5.59 1.37 4.40
C GLY A 120 5.62 2.07 3.06
N MET A 121 6.34 1.47 2.11
CA MET A 121 6.46 1.98 0.76
C MET A 121 5.13 1.86 0.01
N ILE A 122 4.53 0.67 -0.02
CA ILE A 122 3.38 0.39 -0.87
C ILE A 122 2.15 1.13 -0.36
N TYR A 123 1.78 0.97 0.91
CA TYR A 123 0.60 1.64 1.45
C TYR A 123 0.83 3.14 1.56
N GLY A 124 2.02 3.62 1.95
CA GLY A 124 2.31 5.05 1.99
C GLY A 124 2.17 5.74 0.62
N ALA A 125 2.80 5.17 -0.41
CA ALA A 125 2.78 5.78 -1.74
C ALA A 125 1.40 5.69 -2.40
N TYR A 126 0.76 4.52 -2.39
CA TYR A 126 -0.57 4.37 -2.99
C TYR A 126 -1.67 5.08 -2.20
N ALA A 127 -1.56 5.20 -0.88
CA ALA A 127 -2.50 6.02 -0.09
C ALA A 127 -2.44 7.49 -0.53
N SER A 128 -1.23 8.04 -0.71
CA SER A 128 -1.07 9.41 -1.20
C SER A 128 -1.54 9.56 -2.64
N TYR A 129 -1.12 8.65 -3.51
CA TYR A 129 -1.47 8.65 -4.92
C TYR A 129 -2.98 8.64 -5.15
N LYS A 130 -3.73 7.90 -4.34
CA LYS A 130 -5.20 7.88 -4.40
C LYS A 130 -5.87 9.05 -3.68
N GLY A 131 -5.16 9.68 -2.75
CA GLY A 131 -5.71 10.76 -1.93
C GLY A 131 -6.64 10.23 -0.83
N LEU A 132 -6.22 9.19 -0.11
CA LEU A 132 -6.91 8.73 1.09
C LEU A 132 -7.06 9.86 2.11
N ASN A 133 -8.15 9.82 2.87
CA ASN A 133 -8.43 10.77 3.94
C ASN A 133 -7.83 10.35 5.29
N GLY A 134 -7.44 9.08 5.43
CA GLY A 134 -6.71 8.59 6.60
C GLY A 134 -6.38 7.10 6.50
N ILE A 135 -5.34 6.71 7.24
CA ILE A 135 -4.84 5.34 7.35
C ILE A 135 -4.43 5.10 8.79
N TRP A 136 -4.83 3.95 9.35
CA TRP A 136 -4.50 3.50 10.69
C TRP A 136 -3.90 2.10 10.62
N HIS A 137 -2.72 1.94 11.21
CA HIS A 137 -2.13 0.62 11.39
C HIS A 137 -2.91 -0.13 12.47
N PHE A 138 -3.34 -1.35 12.15
CA PHE A 138 -3.88 -2.27 13.16
C PHE A 138 -2.79 -3.28 13.50
N ASP A 139 -2.16 -3.24 14.66
CA ASP A 139 -2.43 -2.33 15.78
C ASP A 139 -1.15 -1.93 16.50
N TYR A 140 -1.27 -1.01 17.47
CA TYR A 140 -0.11 -0.64 18.28
C TYR A 140 0.22 -1.73 19.29
N SER A 141 -0.76 -2.16 20.09
CA SER A 141 -0.60 -3.32 20.96
C SER A 141 -1.93 -3.88 21.49
N HIS A 142 -2.06 -5.20 21.46
CA HIS A 142 -3.17 -5.94 22.07
C HIS A 142 -3.10 -6.05 23.60
N SER A 143 -1.99 -5.66 24.26
CA SER A 143 -1.93 -5.76 25.73
C SER A 143 -0.99 -4.75 26.38
N ARG A 144 -1.39 -4.30 27.58
CA ARG A 144 -0.53 -3.49 28.46
C ARG A 144 0.79 -4.18 28.79
N GLU A 145 0.80 -5.51 28.87
CA GLU A 145 2.00 -6.29 29.19
C GLU A 145 3.08 -6.12 28.10
N ARG A 146 2.69 -6.21 26.82
CA ARG A 146 3.60 -6.01 25.68
C ARG A 146 4.08 -4.57 25.54
N MET A 147 3.30 -3.60 26.02
CA MET A 147 3.70 -2.19 26.00
C MET A 147 4.76 -1.84 27.05
N PHE A 148 4.74 -2.48 28.22
CA PHE A 148 5.50 -1.99 29.38
C PHE A 148 6.41 -3.02 30.06
N ASN A 149 6.15 -4.31 29.90
CA ASN A 149 6.74 -5.35 30.75
C ASN A 149 7.49 -6.45 29.97
N ASN A 150 7.26 -6.60 28.67
CA ASN A 150 8.02 -7.52 27.83
C ASN A 150 8.28 -6.96 26.42
N THR A 151 9.09 -7.67 25.63
CA THR A 151 9.46 -7.31 24.25
C THR A 151 8.98 -8.34 23.24
N GLU A 152 7.84 -8.98 23.52
CA GLU A 152 7.25 -9.98 22.64
C GLU A 152 6.73 -9.32 21.35
N ILE A 153 7.05 -9.90 20.19
CA ILE A 153 6.56 -9.46 18.88
C ILE A 153 5.38 -10.34 18.49
N ASP A 154 4.19 -9.74 18.46
CA ASP A 154 2.95 -10.39 18.06
C ASP A 154 2.73 -10.32 16.54
N CYS A 155 1.76 -11.09 16.04
CA CYS A 155 1.32 -11.07 14.66
C CYS A 155 0.94 -9.68 14.16
N PHE A 156 0.19 -8.92 14.97
CA PHE A 156 -0.37 -7.63 14.56
C PHE A 156 0.38 -6.44 15.17
N ASP A 157 0.72 -6.51 16.46
CA ASP A 157 1.30 -5.40 17.24
C ASP A 157 2.53 -4.79 16.58
N SER A 158 2.58 -3.46 16.50
CA SER A 158 3.78 -2.74 16.11
C SER A 158 4.68 -2.34 17.28
N VAL A 159 4.20 -2.32 18.53
CA VAL A 159 4.93 -1.78 19.70
C VAL A 159 6.35 -2.32 19.87
N ASN A 160 6.56 -3.61 19.61
CA ASN A 160 7.85 -4.29 19.77
C ASN A 160 8.49 -4.72 18.45
N ASP A 161 7.89 -4.43 17.30
CA ASP A 161 8.41 -4.82 15.99
C ASP A 161 9.20 -3.67 15.34
N PRO A 162 10.55 -3.73 15.35
CA PRO A 162 11.38 -2.67 14.78
C PRO A 162 11.22 -2.54 13.26
N VAL A 163 10.81 -3.60 12.56
CA VAL A 163 10.53 -3.57 11.12
C VAL A 163 9.31 -2.69 10.85
N LYS A 164 8.23 -2.88 11.63
CA LYS A 164 7.02 -2.07 11.54
C LYS A 164 7.28 -0.62 11.88
N TRP A 165 8.05 -0.34 12.94
CA TRP A 165 8.36 1.05 13.32
C TRP A 165 8.97 1.89 12.21
N LEU A 166 9.93 1.33 11.47
CA LEU A 166 10.57 2.05 10.36
C LEU A 166 9.69 2.04 9.11
N SER A 167 8.98 0.93 8.84
CA SER A 167 8.00 0.84 7.77
C SER A 167 6.88 1.89 7.92
N GLU A 168 6.32 2.05 9.11
CA GLU A 168 5.32 3.07 9.45
C GLU A 168 5.87 4.50 9.31
N ARG A 169 7.13 4.74 9.67
CA ARG A 169 7.78 6.04 9.44
C ARG A 169 7.88 6.34 7.95
N MET A 170 8.25 5.36 7.12
CA MET A 170 8.23 5.50 5.66
C MET A 170 6.83 5.84 5.15
N LEU A 171 5.79 5.15 5.64
CA LEU A 171 4.39 5.43 5.33
C LEU A 171 3.99 6.86 5.69
N VAL A 172 4.32 7.31 6.90
CA VAL A 172 4.02 8.68 7.38
C VAL A 172 4.68 9.73 6.49
N LEU A 173 5.92 9.50 6.05
CA LEU A 173 6.63 10.42 5.16
C LEU A 173 5.97 10.45 3.76
N LEU A 174 5.68 9.29 3.18
CA LEU A 174 5.03 9.21 1.87
C LEU A 174 3.62 9.79 1.85
N PHE A 175 2.79 9.43 2.84
CA PHE A 175 1.37 9.80 2.89
C PHE A 175 1.10 11.08 3.69
N ARG A 176 1.41 11.10 4.99
CA ARG A 176 1.02 12.21 5.89
C ARG A 176 1.80 13.48 5.63
N ARG A 177 3.10 13.38 5.30
CA ARG A 177 3.93 14.52 4.88
C ARG A 177 3.75 14.86 3.40
N GLN A 178 3.03 14.00 2.66
CA GLN A 178 2.78 14.12 1.22
C GLN A 178 4.09 14.20 0.43
N ASP A 179 5.02 13.29 0.69
CA ASP A 179 6.21 13.17 -0.16
C ASP A 179 5.87 12.54 -1.52
N ALA A 180 4.90 11.61 -1.56
CA ALA A 180 4.29 11.14 -2.80
C ALA A 180 3.14 12.07 -3.19
N THR A 181 3.03 12.37 -4.47
CA THR A 181 2.05 13.30 -5.02
C THR A 181 0.75 12.55 -5.36
N PRO A 182 -0.43 13.13 -5.03
CA PRO A 182 -1.70 12.59 -5.51
C PRO A 182 -1.74 12.46 -7.04
N GLY A 183 -2.32 11.37 -7.52
CA GLY A 183 -2.57 11.18 -8.95
C GLY A 183 -3.55 12.22 -9.48
N PHE A 184 -3.26 12.74 -10.68
CA PHE A 184 -4.06 13.79 -11.32
C PHE A 184 -5.04 13.24 -12.38
N LYS A 185 -4.81 12.02 -12.89
CA LYS A 185 -5.68 11.39 -13.89
C LYS A 185 -6.60 10.38 -13.22
N ARG A 186 -7.89 10.46 -13.58
CA ARG A 186 -8.95 9.59 -13.07
C ARG A 186 -9.50 8.69 -14.15
N ILE A 187 -9.85 7.47 -13.76
CA ILE A 187 -10.58 6.51 -14.57
C ILE A 187 -11.87 6.20 -13.83
N ALA A 188 -13.01 6.44 -14.46
CA ALA A 188 -14.28 6.05 -13.88
C ALA A 188 -14.51 4.56 -14.15
N VAL A 189 -14.83 3.79 -13.12
CA VAL A 189 -15.24 2.38 -13.22
C VAL A 189 -16.76 2.37 -13.16
N ALA A 190 -17.40 2.32 -14.33
CA ALA A 190 -18.85 2.43 -14.45
C ALA A 190 -19.52 1.07 -14.27
N VAL A 191 -20.31 0.91 -13.21
CA VAL A 191 -21.06 -0.32 -12.92
C VAL A 191 -22.57 -0.10 -13.10
N LYS A 192 -23.29 -1.16 -13.49
CA LYS A 192 -24.77 -1.14 -13.47
C LYS A 192 -25.28 -1.20 -12.02
N PRO A 193 -26.47 -0.64 -11.74
CA PRO A 193 -27.13 -0.79 -10.45
C PRO A 193 -27.27 -2.27 -10.03
N GLY A 194 -26.99 -2.57 -8.76
CA GLY A 194 -27.04 -3.90 -8.18
C GLY A 194 -25.84 -4.78 -8.53
N THR A 195 -24.73 -4.20 -9.01
CA THR A 195 -23.47 -4.94 -9.22
C THR A 195 -22.77 -5.17 -7.89
N LEU A 196 -22.54 -6.41 -7.49
CA LEU A 196 -21.67 -6.68 -6.33
C LEU A 196 -20.22 -6.28 -6.64
N TYR A 197 -19.54 -5.63 -5.71
CA TYR A 197 -18.14 -5.21 -5.88
C TYR A 197 -17.21 -6.39 -6.22
N ASN A 198 -17.47 -7.58 -5.68
CA ASN A 198 -16.69 -8.79 -6.00
C ASN A 198 -16.68 -9.17 -7.48
N ASN A 199 -17.59 -8.63 -8.29
CA ASN A 199 -17.63 -8.85 -9.73
C ASN A 199 -16.79 -7.84 -10.53
N VAL A 200 -16.11 -6.89 -9.86
CA VAL A 200 -15.19 -5.93 -10.51
C VAL A 200 -13.91 -6.67 -10.96
N PRO A 201 -13.55 -6.72 -12.25
CA PRO A 201 -12.50 -7.60 -12.79
C PRO A 201 -11.08 -7.16 -12.38
N SER A 202 -10.10 -8.03 -12.64
CA SER A 202 -8.66 -7.79 -12.40
C SER A 202 -8.13 -6.56 -13.12
N ASP A 203 -8.65 -6.25 -14.32
CA ASP A 203 -8.30 -5.06 -15.08
C ASP A 203 -8.45 -3.78 -14.26
N VAL A 204 -9.47 -3.69 -13.41
CA VAL A 204 -9.69 -2.51 -12.58
C VAL A 204 -8.60 -2.37 -11.53
N ARG A 205 -8.08 -3.48 -10.99
CA ARG A 205 -6.92 -3.44 -10.09
C ARG A 205 -5.70 -2.91 -10.85
N GLU A 206 -5.43 -3.40 -12.05
CA GLU A 206 -4.27 -2.95 -12.86
C GLU A 206 -4.38 -1.48 -13.25
N LEU A 207 -5.55 -1.03 -13.69
CA LEU A 207 -5.85 0.39 -13.90
C LEU A 207 -5.67 1.21 -12.61
N ALA A 208 -6.03 0.65 -11.46
CA ALA A 208 -5.84 1.29 -10.17
C ALA A 208 -4.37 1.35 -9.72
N LEU A 209 -3.46 0.57 -10.31
CA LEU A 209 -2.03 0.70 -10.07
C LEU A 209 -1.42 1.87 -10.83
N VAL A 210 -2.02 2.28 -11.96
CA VAL A 210 -1.45 3.34 -12.82
C VAL A 210 -2.21 4.67 -12.74
N ALA A 211 -3.48 4.67 -12.35
CA ALA A 211 -4.35 5.84 -12.30
C ALA A 211 -5.28 5.83 -11.07
N ARG A 212 -5.95 6.94 -10.78
CA ARG A 212 -7.04 6.97 -9.79
C ARG A 212 -8.31 6.34 -10.38
N ALA A 213 -8.53 5.05 -10.09
CA ALA A 213 -9.76 4.35 -10.45
C ALA A 213 -10.87 4.68 -9.45
N GLU A 214 -12.01 5.15 -9.93
CA GLU A 214 -13.12 5.63 -9.09
C GLU A 214 -14.46 5.03 -9.56
N LEU A 215 -15.15 4.31 -8.69
CA LEU A 215 -16.43 3.67 -8.97
C LEU A 215 -17.57 4.68 -9.09
N VAL A 216 -18.41 4.49 -10.11
CA VAL A 216 -19.63 5.26 -10.36
C VAL A 216 -20.75 4.34 -10.84
N ILE A 217 -21.99 4.66 -10.49
CA ILE A 217 -23.18 3.96 -10.98
C ILE A 217 -23.58 4.54 -12.33
N HIS A 218 -23.71 3.70 -13.35
CA HIS A 218 -24.32 4.08 -14.61
C HIS A 218 -25.86 3.98 -14.51
N GLU A 219 -26.54 5.12 -14.47
CA GLU A 219 -28.01 5.20 -14.35
C GLU A 219 -28.74 5.03 -15.69
N GLY A 220 -28.00 4.87 -16.79
CA GLY A 220 -28.51 4.84 -18.15
C GLY A 220 -28.34 6.16 -18.89
N ASN A 221 -28.37 6.10 -20.23
CA ASN A 221 -28.25 7.25 -21.12
C ASN A 221 -27.01 8.14 -20.84
N GLY A 222 -25.91 7.55 -20.36
CA GLY A 222 -24.68 8.30 -20.07
C GLY A 222 -24.72 9.13 -18.78
N ARG A 223 -25.73 8.93 -17.94
CA ARG A 223 -25.77 9.51 -16.60
C ARG A 223 -25.00 8.64 -15.61
N PHE A 224 -24.26 9.31 -14.74
CA PHE A 224 -23.46 8.69 -13.70
C PHE A 224 -23.86 9.24 -12.33
N SER A 225 -23.85 8.37 -11.32
CA SER A 225 -24.02 8.75 -9.92
C SER A 225 -22.85 8.22 -9.10
N PRO A 226 -22.05 9.10 -8.49
CA PRO A 226 -22.04 10.56 -8.67
C PRO A 226 -21.60 10.96 -10.09
N GLU A 227 -21.78 12.23 -10.43
CA GLU A 227 -21.31 12.80 -11.70
C GLU A 227 -19.78 12.64 -11.84
N LEU A 228 -19.32 12.38 -13.07
CA LEU A 228 -17.90 12.18 -13.35
C LEU A 228 -17.08 13.43 -12.99
N ASN A 229 -15.85 13.19 -12.52
CA ASN A 229 -14.92 14.27 -12.28
C ASN A 229 -14.45 14.88 -13.62
N PRO A 230 -14.26 16.21 -13.73
CA PRO A 230 -13.73 16.83 -14.94
C PRO A 230 -12.37 16.26 -15.40
N ASP A 231 -11.56 15.72 -14.47
CA ASP A 231 -10.26 15.10 -14.76
C ASP A 231 -10.36 13.62 -15.17
N THR A 232 -11.58 13.07 -15.32
CA THR A 232 -11.79 11.71 -15.80
C THR A 232 -11.39 11.59 -17.27
N VAL A 233 -10.35 10.80 -17.54
CA VAL A 233 -9.79 10.63 -18.89
C VAL A 233 -10.30 9.41 -19.64
N ALA A 234 -10.85 8.43 -18.91
CA ALA A 234 -11.45 7.24 -19.49
C ALA A 234 -12.53 6.69 -18.57
N ILE A 235 -13.47 5.95 -19.15
CA ILE A 235 -14.45 5.14 -18.42
C ILE A 235 -14.13 3.67 -18.70
N TYR A 236 -13.82 2.88 -17.67
CA TYR A 236 -13.85 1.43 -17.75
C TYR A 236 -15.29 0.94 -17.52
N SER A 237 -15.97 0.49 -18.57
CA SER A 237 -17.38 0.12 -18.49
C SER A 237 -17.58 -1.35 -18.12
N LEU A 238 -18.35 -1.58 -17.05
CA LEU A 238 -18.90 -2.89 -16.66
C LEU A 238 -20.40 -3.01 -16.96
N ASP A 239 -20.97 -2.03 -17.66
CA ASP A 239 -22.33 -2.07 -18.18
C ASP A 239 -22.32 -2.02 -19.71
N GLU A 240 -22.75 -3.11 -20.34
CA GLU A 240 -22.86 -3.26 -21.79
C GLU A 240 -23.80 -2.21 -22.43
N LYS A 241 -24.70 -1.60 -21.65
CA LYS A 241 -25.58 -0.53 -22.13
C LYS A 241 -24.88 0.81 -22.28
N LEU A 242 -23.74 1.02 -21.63
CA LEU A 242 -22.95 2.23 -21.80
C LEU A 242 -22.16 2.11 -23.12
N GLN A 243 -22.44 3.03 -24.04
CA GLN A 243 -21.85 3.08 -25.37
C GLN A 243 -21.22 4.45 -25.58
N GLN A 244 -20.23 4.55 -26.48
CA GLN A 244 -19.48 5.78 -26.69
C GLN A 244 -20.38 6.97 -27.07
N ARG A 245 -21.50 6.73 -27.77
CA ARG A 245 -22.48 7.79 -28.10
C ARG A 245 -23.17 8.42 -26.89
N HIS A 246 -23.10 7.81 -25.71
CA HIS A 246 -23.73 8.30 -24.48
C HIS A 246 -22.82 9.26 -23.69
N THR A 247 -21.53 9.36 -24.02
CA THR A 247 -20.56 10.16 -23.25
C THR A 247 -19.44 10.69 -24.13
N SER A 248 -18.95 11.89 -23.83
CA SER A 248 -17.78 12.46 -24.50
C SER A 248 -16.46 11.89 -23.98
N VAL A 249 -16.47 11.22 -22.82
CA VAL A 249 -15.28 10.58 -22.24
C VAL A 249 -15.04 9.25 -22.96
N PRO A 250 -13.80 8.94 -23.38
CA PRO A 250 -13.50 7.66 -24.03
C PRO A 250 -13.83 6.47 -23.14
N ILE A 251 -14.49 5.46 -23.71
CA ILE A 251 -14.76 4.18 -23.03
C ILE A 251 -13.67 3.17 -23.37
N ILE A 252 -13.11 2.54 -22.34
CA ILE A 252 -12.26 1.35 -22.44
C ILE A 252 -13.00 0.16 -21.84
N ASN A 253 -12.85 -1.01 -22.44
CA ASN A 253 -13.41 -2.26 -21.94
C ASN A 253 -12.32 -3.32 -21.87
N GLY A 254 -12.41 -4.23 -20.90
CA GLY A 254 -11.65 -5.47 -20.95
C GLY A 254 -12.22 -6.36 -22.05
N ASP A 255 -11.44 -6.63 -23.09
CA ASP A 255 -11.70 -7.75 -23.99
C ASP A 255 -10.46 -8.65 -23.99
N HIS A 256 -10.64 -9.93 -24.30
CA HIS A 256 -9.55 -10.91 -24.22
C HIS A 256 -8.39 -10.63 -25.19
N SER A 257 -8.53 -9.69 -26.13
CA SER A 257 -7.50 -9.37 -27.12
C SER A 257 -6.46 -8.36 -26.66
N GLU A 258 -6.77 -7.50 -25.68
CA GLU A 258 -5.87 -6.46 -25.20
C GLU A 258 -6.24 -6.02 -23.78
N SER A 259 -5.23 -5.84 -22.92
CA SER A 259 -5.44 -5.42 -21.53
C SER A 259 -5.98 -3.98 -21.43
N ALA A 260 -6.69 -3.68 -20.35
CA ALA A 260 -7.22 -2.33 -20.13
C ALA A 260 -6.12 -1.27 -19.97
N VAL A 261 -4.97 -1.67 -19.41
CA VAL A 261 -3.77 -0.83 -19.25
C VAL A 261 -3.20 -0.44 -20.61
N GLU A 262 -3.04 -1.39 -21.54
CA GLU A 262 -2.55 -1.12 -22.90
C GLU A 262 -3.48 -0.19 -23.68
N LYS A 263 -4.80 -0.39 -23.55
CA LYS A 263 -5.80 0.50 -24.15
C LYS A 263 -5.70 1.92 -23.62
N LEU A 264 -5.56 2.06 -22.29
CA LEU A 264 -5.37 3.37 -21.65
C LEU A 264 -4.06 4.02 -22.13
N GLN A 265 -2.98 3.26 -22.24
CA GLN A 265 -1.69 3.74 -22.73
C GLN A 265 -1.80 4.29 -24.16
N LYS A 266 -2.43 3.55 -25.07
CA LYS A 266 -2.69 4.01 -26.44
C LYS A 266 -3.59 5.25 -26.48
N LEU A 267 -4.63 5.27 -25.65
CA LEU A 267 -5.57 6.40 -25.57
C LEU A 267 -4.87 7.69 -25.13
N LEU A 268 -4.01 7.60 -24.12
CA LEU A 268 -3.31 8.76 -23.57
C LEU A 268 -2.07 9.15 -24.39
N GLY A 269 -1.52 8.23 -25.17
CA GLY A 269 -0.25 8.45 -25.88
C GLY A 269 0.94 8.59 -24.92
N ILE A 270 0.85 7.99 -23.73
CA ILE A 270 1.87 8.05 -22.67
C ILE A 270 2.30 6.62 -22.37
N GLN A 271 3.60 6.34 -22.45
CA GLN A 271 4.15 5.05 -22.05
C GLN A 271 4.28 4.98 -20.52
N PHE A 272 3.54 4.07 -19.91
CA PHE A 272 3.58 3.78 -18.47
C PHE A 272 3.55 2.27 -18.17
N ALA A 273 3.33 1.44 -19.19
CA ALA A 273 3.47 -0.01 -19.17
C ALA A 273 4.49 -0.46 -20.21
N ASP A 274 5.43 -1.31 -19.81
CA ASP A 274 6.44 -1.92 -20.67
C ASP A 274 6.77 -3.33 -20.18
N GLY A 275 6.27 -4.35 -20.88
CA GLY A 275 6.38 -5.74 -20.45
C GLY A 275 5.80 -5.96 -19.04
N ASP A 276 6.64 -6.41 -18.11
CA ASP A 276 6.28 -6.66 -16.70
C ASP A 276 6.43 -5.41 -15.81
N THR A 277 6.69 -4.24 -16.39
CA THR A 277 6.85 -2.99 -15.65
C THR A 277 5.61 -2.10 -15.78
N LEU A 278 5.09 -1.62 -14.64
CA LEU A 278 4.05 -0.59 -14.58
C LEU A 278 4.54 0.63 -13.81
N THR A 279 4.23 1.82 -14.31
CA THR A 279 4.49 3.10 -13.66
C THR A 279 3.20 3.90 -13.50
N THR A 280 3.01 4.60 -12.39
CA THR A 280 1.87 5.51 -12.21
C THR A 280 1.91 6.64 -13.22
N LEU A 281 0.75 7.17 -13.60
CA LEU A 281 0.66 8.27 -14.58
C LEU A 281 1.35 9.58 -14.13
N ASN A 282 1.69 9.71 -12.85
CA ASN A 282 2.53 10.82 -12.35
C ASN A 282 4.03 10.49 -12.34
N GLY A 283 4.43 9.29 -12.72
CA GLY A 283 5.83 8.87 -12.85
C GLY A 283 6.53 8.50 -11.55
N GLU A 284 5.86 8.60 -10.40
CA GLU A 284 6.53 8.48 -9.10
C GLU A 284 6.65 7.04 -8.59
N ILE A 285 5.71 6.16 -8.93
CA ILE A 285 5.69 4.77 -8.46
C ILE A 285 5.91 3.85 -9.65
N THR A 286 6.96 3.05 -9.63
CA THR A 286 7.25 2.02 -10.65
C THR A 286 7.31 0.66 -9.96
N THR A 287 6.71 -0.36 -10.57
CA THR A 287 6.83 -1.77 -10.16
C THR A 287 7.31 -2.61 -11.33
N ASP A 288 8.27 -3.48 -11.08
CA ASP A 288 8.68 -4.55 -11.98
C ASP A 288 8.19 -5.90 -11.41
N PHE A 289 7.20 -6.50 -12.06
CA PHE A 289 6.61 -7.77 -11.64
C PHE A 289 7.47 -8.99 -12.00
N LYS A 290 8.48 -8.83 -12.87
CA LYS A 290 9.39 -9.91 -13.23
C LYS A 290 10.44 -10.11 -12.15
N THR A 291 11.01 -9.03 -11.64
CA THR A 291 11.97 -9.07 -10.53
C THR A 291 11.27 -9.09 -9.16
N ASN A 292 10.03 -8.59 -9.08
CA ASN A 292 9.32 -8.27 -7.84
C ASN A 292 9.95 -7.10 -7.08
N SER A 293 10.57 -6.17 -7.80
CA SER A 293 11.03 -4.89 -7.25
C SER A 293 10.01 -3.78 -7.47
N ALA A 294 10.11 -2.75 -6.65
CA ALA A 294 9.39 -1.51 -6.90
C ALA A 294 10.18 -0.32 -6.35
N ARG A 295 9.89 0.85 -6.89
CA ARG A 295 10.43 2.11 -6.43
C ARG A 295 9.39 3.20 -6.36
N VAL A 296 9.58 4.09 -5.41
CA VAL A 296 8.92 5.38 -5.28
C VAL A 296 10.00 6.43 -5.36
N VAL A 297 9.93 7.33 -6.34
CA VAL A 297 10.93 8.38 -6.55
C VAL A 297 10.22 9.72 -6.61
N THR A 298 10.44 10.54 -5.60
CA THR A 298 9.85 11.87 -5.46
C THR A 298 10.92 12.88 -5.07
N PRO A 299 10.66 14.20 -5.18
CA PRO A 299 11.64 15.20 -4.80
C PRO A 299 12.14 15.09 -3.35
N ARG A 300 11.33 14.56 -2.42
CA ARG A 300 11.67 14.51 -0.98
C ARG A 300 11.88 13.08 -0.44
N HIS A 301 11.57 12.06 -1.21
CA HIS A 301 11.65 10.67 -0.77
C HIS A 301 11.94 9.72 -1.94
N GLU A 302 12.91 8.85 -1.75
CA GLU A 302 13.16 7.67 -2.59
C GLU A 302 13.03 6.42 -1.74
N ALA A 303 12.19 5.47 -2.12
CA ALA A 303 11.98 4.24 -1.39
C ALA A 303 11.89 3.06 -2.35
N PHE A 304 12.54 1.96 -2.03
CA PHE A 304 12.74 0.80 -2.88
C PHE A 304 12.37 -0.48 -2.13
N VAL A 305 11.63 -1.35 -2.79
CA VAL A 305 11.41 -2.75 -2.40
C VAL A 305 12.34 -3.61 -3.25
N LEU A 306 13.28 -4.30 -2.61
CA LEU A 306 14.41 -4.94 -3.26
C LEU A 306 14.52 -6.42 -2.84
N PRO A 307 14.19 -7.36 -3.74
CA PRO A 307 14.62 -8.75 -3.63
C PRO A 307 16.16 -8.87 -3.61
N ALA A 308 16.66 -10.01 -3.13
CA ALA A 308 18.10 -10.25 -3.05
C ALA A 308 18.75 -10.21 -4.44
N GLY A 309 19.86 -9.48 -4.58
CA GLY A 309 20.60 -9.33 -5.83
C GLY A 309 20.06 -8.25 -6.78
N GLU A 310 18.91 -7.64 -6.47
CA GLU A 310 18.32 -6.59 -7.31
C GLU A 310 18.94 -5.20 -7.04
N GLU A 311 18.80 -4.31 -8.01
CA GLU A 311 19.25 -2.91 -7.93
C GLU A 311 18.08 -1.98 -8.27
N GLU A 312 17.90 -0.93 -7.47
CA GLU A 312 17.00 0.17 -7.80
C GLU A 312 17.73 1.50 -7.75
N LYS A 313 17.34 2.39 -8.65
CA LYS A 313 17.93 3.72 -8.83
C LYS A 313 16.86 4.79 -8.78
N GLY A 314 17.08 5.76 -7.91
CA GLY A 314 16.39 7.05 -7.90
C GLY A 314 17.23 8.16 -8.51
N SER A 315 16.79 9.40 -8.29
CA SER A 315 17.49 10.62 -8.66
C SER A 315 18.60 10.98 -7.67
N PHE A 316 18.45 10.62 -6.39
CA PHE A 316 19.38 10.92 -5.30
C PHE A 316 20.30 9.74 -5.01
N LEU A 317 19.79 8.51 -4.96
CA LEU A 317 20.60 7.34 -4.62
C LEU A 317 20.36 6.11 -5.51
N THR A 318 21.31 5.18 -5.46
CA THR A 318 21.14 3.82 -5.98
C THR A 318 21.41 2.82 -4.85
N VAL A 319 20.57 1.80 -4.71
CA VAL A 319 20.81 0.68 -3.79
C VAL A 319 21.02 -0.58 -4.60
N ARG A 320 22.18 -1.20 -4.41
CA ARG A 320 22.48 -2.55 -4.86
C ARG A 320 22.28 -3.49 -3.69
N ASN A 321 21.19 -4.25 -3.72
CA ASN A 321 20.88 -5.18 -2.65
C ASN A 321 21.71 -6.46 -2.79
N GLY A 322 22.18 -6.98 -1.66
CA GLY A 322 23.03 -8.16 -1.62
C GLY A 322 22.22 -9.44 -1.40
N ASN A 323 22.17 -9.88 -0.13
CA ASN A 323 21.98 -11.28 0.23
C ASN A 323 20.54 -11.66 0.64
N VAL A 324 19.67 -10.71 0.97
CA VAL A 324 18.29 -10.97 1.42
C VAL A 324 17.37 -9.87 0.93
N PHE A 325 16.05 -10.11 0.97
CA PHE A 325 15.07 -9.05 0.74
C PHE A 325 15.26 -7.86 1.71
N VAL A 326 15.16 -6.63 1.20
CA VAL A 326 15.15 -5.40 2.00
C VAL A 326 14.17 -4.38 1.43
N THR A 327 13.67 -3.52 2.31
CA THR A 327 13.10 -2.22 1.91
C THR A 327 14.12 -1.13 2.26
N ALA A 328 14.50 -0.31 1.29
CA ALA A 328 15.57 0.68 1.46
C ALA A 328 15.18 2.04 0.88
N GLY A 329 15.90 3.10 1.22
CA GLY A 329 15.60 4.42 0.65
C GLY A 329 16.26 5.60 1.35
N ALA A 330 15.87 6.81 0.94
CA ALA A 330 16.23 8.08 1.54
C ALA A 330 15.01 8.99 1.67
N ALA A 331 14.95 9.72 2.79
CA ALA A 331 13.98 10.79 2.98
C ALA A 331 14.69 12.06 3.44
N ALA A 332 14.36 13.20 2.81
CA ALA A 332 14.82 14.50 3.26
C ALA A 332 14.18 14.85 4.62
N MET A 333 14.95 15.41 5.56
CA MET A 333 14.51 15.66 6.94
C MET A 333 14.57 17.15 7.34
N ASP A 334 14.84 18.04 6.39
CA ASP A 334 14.92 19.49 6.58
C ASP A 334 13.90 20.29 5.73
N GLY A 335 12.93 19.60 5.14
CA GLY A 335 11.86 20.19 4.32
C GLY A 335 12.26 20.55 2.88
N LYS A 336 13.53 20.37 2.50
CA LYS A 336 14.00 20.60 1.12
C LYS A 336 13.89 19.33 0.26
N PRO A 337 13.94 19.44 -1.08
CA PRO A 337 14.17 18.30 -1.94
C PRO A 337 15.47 17.56 -1.59
N LEU A 338 15.56 16.25 -1.81
CA LEU A 338 16.75 15.42 -1.60
C LEU A 338 17.98 15.98 -2.34
N ALA A 339 17.79 16.61 -3.50
CA ALA A 339 18.85 17.28 -4.24
C ALA A 339 19.56 18.37 -3.41
N ASP A 340 18.82 19.06 -2.53
CA ASP A 340 19.29 20.23 -1.76
C ASP A 340 19.29 20.01 -0.24
N SER A 341 18.78 18.87 0.25
CA SER A 341 18.61 18.57 1.67
C SER A 341 19.95 18.35 2.38
N GLN A 342 20.19 19.02 3.49
CA GLN A 342 21.43 18.85 4.27
C GLN A 342 21.33 17.70 5.28
N LYS A 343 20.11 17.23 5.54
CA LYS A 343 19.84 16.15 6.50
C LYS A 343 18.93 15.11 5.87
N VAL A 344 19.46 13.93 5.63
CA VAL A 344 18.77 12.83 4.97
C VAL A 344 18.74 11.62 5.90
N LEU A 345 17.56 11.03 6.07
CA LEU A 345 17.39 9.72 6.71
C LEU A 345 17.51 8.65 5.64
N LEU A 346 18.49 7.76 5.77
CA LEU A 346 18.56 6.54 4.95
C LEU A 346 17.94 5.37 5.72
N MET A 347 17.19 4.53 5.03
CA MET A 347 16.58 3.31 5.57
C MET A 347 17.11 2.08 4.83
N HIS A 348 17.33 1.00 5.57
CA HIS A 348 17.76 -0.31 5.08
C HIS A 348 17.18 -1.40 5.99
N ILE A 349 15.91 -1.73 5.75
CA ILE A 349 15.07 -2.52 6.63
C ILE A 349 15.06 -3.96 6.11
N SER A 350 15.65 -4.88 6.87
CA SER A 350 15.54 -6.31 6.63
C SER A 350 14.42 -6.91 7.51
N ASP A 351 14.62 -8.12 8.01
CA ASP A 351 13.65 -8.88 8.80
C ASP A 351 14.12 -9.04 10.24
N VAL A 352 13.18 -9.28 11.14
CA VAL A 352 13.41 -9.58 12.55
C VAL A 352 12.48 -10.70 12.98
N LEU A 353 13.00 -11.65 13.74
CA LEU A 353 12.25 -12.74 14.36
C LEU A 353 12.56 -12.86 15.85
N ALA A 354 11.61 -13.36 16.63
CA ALA A 354 11.86 -13.72 18.03
C ALA A 354 12.83 -14.91 18.13
N ARG A 355 13.84 -14.80 19.00
CA ARG A 355 14.77 -15.91 19.25
C ARG A 355 14.03 -17.15 19.78
N GLY A 356 14.23 -18.28 19.11
CA GLY A 356 13.65 -19.58 19.50
C GLY A 356 12.31 -19.88 18.85
N MET A 357 11.75 -18.94 18.08
CA MET A 357 10.59 -19.19 17.23
C MET A 357 10.94 -20.24 16.17
N THR A 358 10.04 -21.19 15.92
CA THR A 358 10.23 -22.23 14.90
C THR A 358 9.07 -22.28 13.93
N PHE A 359 9.37 -22.79 12.74
CA PHE A 359 8.45 -22.90 11.62
C PHE A 359 8.37 -24.35 11.15
N ASP A 360 7.34 -24.64 10.37
CA ASP A 360 7.17 -25.92 9.68
C ASP A 360 8.27 -26.20 8.65
N SER A 361 8.78 -25.14 8.02
CA SER A 361 9.74 -25.21 6.92
C SER A 361 10.62 -23.95 6.83
N ALA A 362 11.60 -23.97 5.92
CA ALA A 362 12.42 -22.81 5.60
C ALA A 362 11.60 -21.65 4.99
N ASP A 363 10.46 -21.96 4.36
CA ASP A 363 9.56 -20.99 3.73
C ASP A 363 8.65 -20.28 4.74
N ARG A 364 8.64 -20.72 6.01
CA ARG A 364 7.94 -20.10 7.14
C ARG A 364 6.43 -19.92 6.93
N THR A 365 5.80 -20.90 6.29
CA THR A 365 4.37 -20.88 5.99
C THR A 365 3.52 -21.15 7.23
N GLN A 366 4.06 -21.78 8.26
CA GLN A 366 3.35 -22.00 9.52
C GLN A 366 4.28 -21.83 10.72
N VAL A 367 3.81 -21.10 11.73
CA VAL A 367 4.47 -21.02 13.04
C VAL A 367 4.19 -22.31 13.82
N THR A 368 5.23 -23.08 14.14
CA THR A 368 5.10 -24.33 14.92
C THR A 368 5.38 -24.13 16.40
N ASN A 369 6.19 -23.12 16.74
CA ASN A 369 6.41 -22.70 18.10
C ASN A 369 6.57 -21.18 18.15
N TYR A 370 5.65 -20.51 18.84
CA TYR A 370 5.72 -19.10 19.12
C TYR A 370 6.28 -18.88 20.53
N VAL A 371 7.30 -18.04 20.64
CA VAL A 371 7.93 -17.72 21.93
C VAL A 371 8.19 -16.23 22.01
N GLY A 372 7.91 -15.64 23.18
CA GLY A 372 8.44 -14.34 23.54
C GLY A 372 9.96 -14.45 23.75
N GLY A 373 10.74 -13.53 23.18
CA GLY A 373 12.19 -13.57 23.24
C GLY A 373 12.86 -12.34 22.66
N LYS A 374 14.18 -12.21 22.88
CA LYS A 374 14.96 -11.10 22.29
C LYS A 374 14.86 -11.16 20.75
N PRO A 375 14.60 -10.02 20.08
CA PRO A 375 14.59 -9.97 18.63
C PRO A 375 15.94 -10.36 18.02
N LEU A 376 15.92 -11.13 16.94
CA LEU A 376 17.08 -11.47 16.11
C LEU A 376 16.93 -10.79 14.76
N GLY A 377 17.85 -9.88 14.46
CA GLY A 377 17.93 -9.23 13.14
C GLY A 377 18.45 -10.17 12.07
N ARG A 378 17.80 -10.17 10.91
CA ARG A 378 18.30 -10.81 9.70
C ARG A 378 19.48 -10.00 9.17
N HIS A 379 20.65 -10.63 9.13
CA HIS A 379 21.84 -10.03 8.51
C HIS A 379 21.57 -9.71 7.03
N ALA A 380 21.63 -8.43 6.69
CA ALA A 380 21.46 -7.92 5.34
C ALA A 380 22.59 -6.97 5.01
N GLN A 381 23.10 -7.06 3.79
CA GLN A 381 24.12 -6.16 3.26
C GLN A 381 23.67 -5.58 1.91
N SER A 382 23.76 -4.26 1.79
CA SER A 382 23.50 -3.54 0.54
C SER A 382 24.54 -2.46 0.33
N THR A 383 24.90 -2.21 -0.93
CA THR A 383 25.74 -1.06 -1.30
C THR A 383 24.85 0.13 -1.66
N PHE A 384 25.03 1.23 -0.96
CA PHE A 384 24.37 2.50 -1.25
C PHE A 384 25.34 3.37 -2.04
N LEU A 385 24.92 3.86 -3.19
CA LEU A 385 25.58 4.91 -3.94
C LEU A 385 24.84 6.23 -3.69
N LEU A 386 25.59 7.22 -3.25
CA LEU A 386 25.16 8.52 -2.78
C LEU A 386 25.78 9.63 -3.64
N PRO A 387 25.22 10.84 -3.67
CA PRO A 387 25.81 11.94 -4.44
C PRO A 387 27.14 12.39 -3.82
N GLU A 388 27.99 13.03 -4.63
CA GLU A 388 29.30 13.57 -4.20
C GLU A 388 29.21 14.49 -2.96
N ARG A 389 28.09 15.18 -2.80
CA ARG A 389 27.85 16.09 -1.67
C ARG A 389 27.59 15.40 -0.32
N ALA A 390 27.46 14.07 -0.28
CA ALA A 390 27.30 13.29 0.95
C ALA A 390 28.55 13.42 1.84
N LYS A 391 28.52 14.11 2.99
CA LYS A 391 29.75 14.40 3.76
C LYS A 391 29.99 13.45 4.92
N LYS A 392 28.97 13.20 5.73
CA LYS A 392 29.08 12.38 6.94
C LYS A 392 27.92 11.42 7.02
N LEU A 393 28.21 10.21 7.46
CA LEU A 393 27.22 9.16 7.60
C LEU A 393 27.32 8.56 8.99
N TYR A 394 26.20 8.45 9.69
CA TYR A 394 26.11 7.84 10.99
C TYR A 394 25.14 6.67 10.95
N ALA A 395 25.53 5.50 11.48
CA ALA A 395 24.55 4.51 11.89
C ALA A 395 23.76 5.08 13.06
N ILE A 396 22.43 4.93 13.02
CA ILE A 396 21.54 5.39 14.10
C ILE A 396 20.68 4.24 14.60
N ASP A 397 20.30 4.30 15.87
CA ASP A 397 19.33 3.40 16.48
C ASP A 397 17.90 3.81 16.08
N LEU A 398 16.91 2.99 16.44
CA LEU A 398 15.49 3.19 16.08
C LEU A 398 14.87 4.47 16.67
N ASP A 399 15.48 5.00 17.73
CA ASP A 399 15.12 6.28 18.35
C ASP A 399 15.85 7.49 17.74
N GLY A 400 16.79 7.26 16.81
CA GLY A 400 17.59 8.28 16.15
C GLY A 400 18.94 8.59 16.82
N THR A 401 19.28 7.92 17.92
CA THR A 401 20.58 8.07 18.59
C THR A 401 21.70 7.58 17.67
N ARG A 402 22.78 8.37 17.51
CA ARG A 402 23.97 7.95 16.74
C ARG A 402 24.71 6.84 17.46
N ILE A 403 24.94 5.73 16.74
CA ILE A 403 25.74 4.59 17.21
C ILE A 403 27.21 4.84 16.88
N ALA A 404 27.52 5.11 15.61
CA ALA A 404 28.88 5.33 15.14
C ALA A 404 28.90 6.04 13.77
N GLU A 405 30.01 6.74 13.48
CA GLU A 405 30.30 7.28 12.14
C GLU A 405 30.76 6.14 11.21
N ILE A 406 30.28 6.15 9.97
CA ILE A 406 30.66 5.23 8.91
C ILE A 406 31.46 6.00 7.86
N PRO A 407 32.68 5.57 7.52
CA PRO A 407 33.44 6.21 6.46
C PRO A 407 32.75 6.01 5.11
N LEU A 408 32.64 7.10 4.35
CA LEU A 408 32.21 7.07 2.96
C LEU A 408 33.40 6.74 2.05
N ILE A 409 33.16 5.91 1.05
CA ILE A 409 34.14 5.55 0.03
C ILE A 409 33.91 6.47 -1.17
N GLU A 410 34.94 7.21 -1.58
CA GLU A 410 34.87 8.06 -2.78
C GLU A 410 34.91 7.19 -4.05
N GLN A 411 34.00 7.48 -4.99
CA GLN A 411 33.87 6.80 -6.28
C GLN A 411 33.60 7.82 -7.40
N GLY A 412 34.65 8.54 -7.82
CA GLY A 412 34.50 9.61 -8.81
C GLY A 412 33.50 10.66 -8.33
N ASP A 413 32.45 10.91 -9.11
CA ASP A 413 31.40 11.89 -8.81
C ASP A 413 30.31 11.34 -7.86
N SER A 414 30.61 10.26 -7.14
CA SER A 414 29.71 9.62 -6.19
C SER A 414 30.44 9.17 -4.93
N ARG A 415 29.67 8.89 -3.89
CA ARG A 415 30.18 8.26 -2.67
C ARG A 415 29.42 6.97 -2.42
N SER A 416 30.04 6.04 -1.71
CA SER A 416 29.38 4.79 -1.37
C SER A 416 29.66 4.34 0.05
N PHE A 417 28.78 3.48 0.55
CA PHE A 417 29.02 2.71 1.75
C PHE A 417 28.27 1.39 1.67
N ILE A 418 28.70 0.43 2.49
CA ILE A 418 27.98 -0.82 2.70
C ILE A 418 27.09 -0.64 3.92
N ALA A 419 25.78 -0.67 3.73
CA ALA A 419 24.81 -0.82 4.80
C ALA A 419 24.84 -2.28 5.27
N ASP A 420 25.03 -2.50 6.57
CA ASP A 420 25.12 -3.83 7.17
C ASP A 420 24.34 -3.82 8.49
N THR A 421 23.25 -4.59 8.53
CA THR A 421 22.29 -4.56 9.64
C THR A 421 22.85 -5.06 10.96
N THR A 422 23.99 -5.75 10.94
CA THR A 422 24.65 -6.32 12.12
C THR A 422 26.08 -5.82 12.30
N ARG A 423 26.46 -4.70 11.66
CA ARG A 423 27.83 -4.15 11.72
C ARG A 423 28.33 -3.94 13.15
N TYR A 424 27.47 -3.45 14.04
CA TYR A 424 27.84 -3.09 15.41
C TYR A 424 27.25 -4.10 16.40
N PRO A 425 28.09 -4.83 17.15
CA PRO A 425 27.61 -5.79 18.15
C PRO A 425 26.63 -5.16 19.14
N GLY A 426 25.47 -5.80 19.34
CA GLY A 426 24.44 -5.33 20.25
C GLY A 426 23.44 -4.34 19.64
N HIS A 427 23.66 -3.88 18.40
CA HIS A 427 22.74 -2.98 17.69
C HIS A 427 22.21 -3.61 16.40
N LEU A 428 20.94 -3.35 16.11
CA LEU A 428 20.31 -3.65 14.83
C LEU A 428 20.24 -2.36 14.02
N VAL A 429 21.02 -2.26 12.94
CA VAL A 429 21.15 -1.01 12.18
C VAL A 429 20.29 -1.05 10.93
N PHE A 430 19.09 -0.49 11.04
CA PHE A 430 18.15 -0.35 9.91
C PHE A 430 18.05 1.07 9.36
N ALA A 431 18.71 2.04 10.01
CA ALA A 431 18.65 3.44 9.59
C ALA A 431 20.02 4.13 9.74
N TYR A 432 20.21 5.16 8.93
CA TYR A 432 21.42 5.98 8.94
C TYR A 432 21.07 7.46 8.80
N GLU A 433 21.81 8.32 9.48
CA GLU A 433 21.76 9.77 9.27
C GLU A 433 22.87 10.16 8.29
N LEU A 434 22.47 10.70 7.14
CA LEU A 434 23.35 11.26 6.13
C LEU A 434 23.30 12.78 6.21
N LEU A 435 24.48 13.40 6.36
CA LEU A 435 24.66 14.84 6.28
C LEU A 435 25.28 15.20 4.94
N CYS A 436 24.65 16.11 4.22
CA CYS A 436 25.12 16.63 2.94
C CYS A 436 25.58 18.09 3.08
N GLU A 437 26.48 18.51 2.18
CA GLU A 437 26.84 19.93 1.99
C GLU A 437 25.67 20.78 1.50
#